data_AF-A0A9W6TFZ6-F1
#
_entry.id   AF-A0A9W6TFZ6-F1
#
_cell.length_a   1.000
_cell.length_b   1.000
_cell.length_c   1.000
_cell.angle_alpha   90.00
_cell.angle_beta   90.00
_cell.angle_gamma   90.00
#
_symmetry.space_group_name_H-M   'P 1'
#
loop_
_entity.id
_entity.type
_entity.pdbx_description
1 polymer ?
#
loop_
_entity_poly.entity_id
_entity_poly.type
_entity_poly.pdbx_seq_one_letter_code
_entity_poly.pdbx_strand_id
1 'polypeptide(L)'
;MVQSSEKDSASRVDRSTTVAVSAMELDPYTFENRQKLILDRRVDWYLCSRPDAVRLHSQKLPRFPNNNPAKRKLRKPIPIKISDALTIELVGVLGAGSFAYVFSAKIIDQDRNSTEYKAVKLGIAFPEVLAVYYGIKMLRCIELLHRAQVLHGDIKPDNWLMTPGNPTLELSINQGPSYAEDFQGGDLILTDYGRSIDLSVYPDGTTFKGNCHAKGFQSVEMLTHRPWTHQIDTFAFCGTMHCMLFGKYMEVKLRRNPNGVPHWGIVGQFKRYWQVDMWKDLFDALLNVKSCSEQPSLPDLRRRLENYLLSDQGRQKVRSPLVNVASLLLTYGLLG
;
A
#
# COMPACT_ATOMS: atom_id res chain seq x y z
N MET A 1 52.44 -30.99 -60.91
CA MET A 1 52.48 -31.00 -59.44
C MET A 1 52.61 -29.56 -58.97
N VAL A 2 51.49 -28.87 -58.78
CA VAL A 2 51.24 -27.73 -57.86
C VAL A 2 49.73 -27.46 -58.03
N GLN A 3 48.97 -27.79 -56.99
CA GLN A 3 47.58 -27.36 -56.81
C GLN A 3 47.60 -25.91 -56.32
N SER A 4 46.79 -25.03 -56.89
CA SER A 4 46.46 -23.73 -56.29
C SER A 4 44.96 -23.49 -56.40
N SER A 5 44.32 -23.62 -55.25
CA SER A 5 42.90 -23.49 -54.95
C SER A 5 42.37 -22.07 -55.17
N GLU A 6 41.14 -22.01 -55.67
CA GLU A 6 40.29 -20.83 -55.81
C GLU A 6 40.12 -20.08 -54.47
N LYS A 7 40.17 -18.75 -54.55
CA LYS A 7 39.81 -17.84 -53.47
C LYS A 7 38.30 -17.61 -53.49
N ASP A 8 37.57 -18.24 -52.59
CA ASP A 8 36.24 -17.80 -52.19
C ASP A 8 36.32 -16.96 -50.91
N SER A 9 35.96 -15.69 -51.04
CA SER A 9 35.85 -14.74 -49.95
C SER A 9 34.52 -14.94 -49.21
N ALA A 10 34.53 -15.78 -48.17
CA ALA A 10 33.43 -15.85 -47.21
C ALA A 10 33.75 -14.96 -46.00
N SER A 11 32.92 -13.95 -45.79
CA SER A 11 32.93 -13.04 -44.65
C SER A 11 32.73 -13.81 -43.33
N ARG A 12 33.74 -13.77 -42.45
CA ARG A 12 33.61 -14.18 -41.06
C ARG A 12 32.72 -13.16 -40.34
N VAL A 13 31.44 -13.47 -40.23
CA VAL A 13 30.55 -12.86 -39.24
C VAL A 13 30.97 -13.42 -37.89
N ASP A 14 31.61 -12.57 -37.10
CA ASP A 14 32.03 -12.86 -35.73
C ASP A 14 30.77 -13.04 -34.88
N ARG A 15 30.38 -14.30 -34.63
CA ARG A 15 29.34 -14.64 -33.65
C ARG A 15 29.95 -14.45 -32.26
N SER A 16 29.94 -13.21 -31.80
CA SER A 16 30.03 -12.88 -30.38
C SER A 16 28.86 -13.56 -29.67
N THR A 17 29.11 -14.74 -29.11
CA THR A 17 28.23 -15.43 -28.18
C THR A 17 28.13 -14.56 -26.93
N THR A 18 27.18 -13.63 -26.91
CA THR A 18 26.73 -12.98 -25.67
C THR A 18 26.19 -14.07 -24.77
N VAL A 19 27.02 -14.55 -23.84
CA VAL A 19 26.59 -15.41 -22.74
C VAL A 19 25.59 -14.58 -21.95
N ALA A 20 24.31 -14.92 -22.04
CA ALA A 20 23.27 -14.32 -21.23
C ALA A 20 23.65 -14.57 -19.76
N VAL A 21 24.04 -13.50 -19.07
CA VAL A 21 24.29 -13.54 -17.63
C VAL A 21 22.96 -13.96 -17.00
N SER A 22 22.95 -15.15 -16.38
CA SER A 22 21.79 -15.64 -15.62
C SER A 22 21.38 -14.56 -14.64
N ALA A 23 20.12 -14.13 -14.70
CA ALA A 23 19.56 -13.21 -13.72
C ALA A 23 19.87 -13.74 -12.31
N MET A 24 20.48 -12.91 -11.47
CA MET A 24 20.85 -13.28 -10.12
C MET A 24 19.56 -13.43 -9.30
N GLU A 25 19.21 -14.65 -8.89
CA GLU A 25 18.06 -14.91 -8.01
C GLU A 25 18.50 -14.77 -6.55
N LEU A 26 17.89 -13.83 -5.82
CA LEU A 26 18.17 -13.58 -4.39
C LEU A 26 16.89 -13.70 -3.56
N ASP A 27 17.00 -14.26 -2.35
CA ASP A 27 15.92 -14.26 -1.35
C ASP A 27 16.19 -13.22 -0.25
N PRO A 28 15.51 -12.06 -0.28
CA PRO A 28 15.72 -10.99 0.70
C PRO A 28 15.11 -11.28 2.09
N TYR A 29 14.35 -12.37 2.23
CA TYR A 29 13.71 -12.75 3.49
C TYR A 29 14.57 -13.66 4.36
N THR A 30 15.71 -14.15 3.84
CA THR A 30 16.67 -14.92 4.65
C THR A 30 17.32 -14.06 5.73
N PHE A 31 17.61 -14.69 6.87
CA PHE A 31 18.25 -14.03 8.01
C PHE A 31 19.61 -13.45 7.61
N GLU A 32 20.41 -14.21 6.86
CA GLU A 32 21.75 -13.83 6.43
C GLU A 32 21.74 -12.58 5.53
N ASN A 33 20.79 -12.48 4.59
CA ASN A 33 20.70 -11.32 3.71
C ASN A 33 20.24 -10.07 4.46
N ARG A 34 19.28 -10.20 5.38
CA ARG A 34 18.84 -9.09 6.24
C ARG A 34 19.94 -8.59 7.15
N GLN A 35 20.70 -9.50 7.77
CA GLN A 35 21.81 -9.14 8.64
C GLN A 35 22.89 -8.36 7.86
N LYS A 36 23.24 -8.81 6.65
CA LYS A 36 24.19 -8.10 5.79
C LYS A 36 23.72 -6.69 5.42
N LEU A 37 22.43 -6.53 5.13
CA LEU A 37 21.86 -5.25 4.71
C LEU A 37 21.81 -4.25 5.88
N ILE A 38 21.48 -4.69 7.10
CA ILE A 38 21.46 -3.83 8.30
C ILE A 38 22.87 -3.45 8.75
N LEU A 39 23.84 -4.36 8.63
CA LEU A 39 25.23 -4.10 9.01
C LEU A 39 26.03 -3.34 7.93
N ASP A 40 25.38 -2.94 6.85
CA ASP A 40 26.03 -2.19 5.78
C ASP A 40 26.34 -0.76 6.24
N ARG A 41 27.62 -0.37 6.18
CA ARG A 41 28.08 0.97 6.59
C ARG A 41 27.40 2.12 5.85
N ARG A 42 26.81 1.87 4.67
CA ARG A 42 26.03 2.87 3.94
C ARG A 42 24.73 3.21 4.67
N VAL A 43 24.13 2.23 5.35
CA VAL A 43 22.93 2.44 6.18
C VAL A 43 23.29 3.30 7.38
N ASP A 44 24.41 3.00 8.07
CA ASP A 44 24.90 3.82 9.19
C ASP A 44 25.15 5.27 8.73
N TRP A 45 25.86 5.46 7.62
CA TRP A 45 26.15 6.78 7.08
C TRP A 45 24.87 7.54 6.71
N TYR A 46 23.93 6.88 6.04
CA TYR A 46 22.64 7.47 5.66
C TYR A 46 21.86 7.94 6.90
N LEU A 47 21.70 7.07 7.90
CA LEU A 47 20.99 7.39 9.14
C LEU A 47 21.64 8.55 9.90
N CYS A 48 22.98 8.59 9.97
CA CYS A 48 23.72 9.70 10.58
C CYS A 48 23.63 11.00 9.77
N SER A 49 23.48 10.92 8.45
CA SER A 49 23.39 12.10 7.56
C SER A 49 22.01 12.75 7.51
N ARG A 50 20.98 12.12 8.10
CA ARG A 50 19.58 12.58 8.07
C ARG A 50 18.98 12.87 9.47
N PRO A 51 19.56 13.80 10.25
CA PRO A 51 18.99 14.20 11.55
C PRO A 51 17.61 14.88 11.42
N ASP A 52 17.25 15.32 10.22
CA ASP A 52 15.95 15.88 9.85
C ASP A 52 14.85 14.80 9.70
N ALA A 53 15.23 13.57 9.32
CA ALA A 53 14.30 12.49 9.00
C ALA A 53 14.19 11.43 10.11
N VAL A 54 15.16 11.34 11.02
CA VAL A 54 15.15 10.40 12.13
C VAL A 54 14.62 11.07 13.39
N ARG A 55 13.34 10.83 13.72
CA ARG A 55 12.73 11.30 14.98
C ARG A 55 12.73 10.19 16.02
N LEU A 56 13.54 10.35 17.06
CA LEU A 56 13.48 9.49 18.24
C LEU A 56 12.35 9.98 19.16
N HIS A 57 11.26 9.23 19.24
CA HIS A 57 10.21 9.51 20.21
C HIS A 57 10.67 9.07 21.61
N SER A 58 10.74 10.03 22.55
CA SER A 58 11.17 9.79 23.93
C SER A 58 10.19 8.92 24.75
N GLN A 59 8.99 8.68 24.22
CA GLN A 59 7.94 7.90 24.86
C GLN A 59 7.40 6.85 23.88
N LYS A 60 7.05 5.66 24.39
CA LYS A 60 6.31 4.67 23.60
C LYS A 60 4.98 5.28 23.15
N LEU A 61 4.64 5.11 21.87
CA LEU A 61 3.31 5.44 21.36
C LEU A 61 2.23 4.76 22.23
N PRO A 62 1.12 5.44 22.54
CA PRO A 62 0.06 4.88 23.37
C PRO A 62 -0.48 3.61 22.70
N ARG A 63 -0.33 2.47 23.39
CA ARG A 63 -0.92 1.20 22.95
C ARG A 63 -2.37 1.14 23.43
N PHE A 64 -3.30 0.85 22.52
CA PHE A 64 -4.67 0.57 22.92
C PHE A 64 -4.70 -0.75 23.71
N PRO A 65 -5.54 -0.86 24.75
CA PRO A 65 -5.63 -2.08 25.54
C PRO A 65 -6.16 -3.24 24.67
N ASN A 66 -5.26 -4.09 24.19
CA ASN A 66 -5.57 -5.28 23.40
C ASN A 66 -6.02 -6.48 24.28
N ASN A 67 -6.16 -6.27 25.59
CA ASN A 67 -6.28 -7.36 26.55
C ASN A 67 -7.72 -7.54 27.04
N ASN A 68 -8.38 -8.50 26.39
CA ASN A 68 -9.52 -9.29 26.84
C ASN A 68 -10.93 -8.65 26.63
N PRO A 69 -11.69 -9.07 25.59
CA PRO A 69 -13.05 -8.62 25.34
C PRO A 69 -14.06 -8.99 26.44
N ALA A 70 -13.67 -9.81 27.43
CA ALA A 70 -14.50 -10.08 28.61
C ALA A 70 -14.67 -8.87 29.54
N LYS A 71 -13.74 -7.90 29.52
CA LYS A 71 -13.85 -6.67 30.32
C LYS A 71 -14.44 -5.55 29.46
N ARG A 72 -15.77 -5.46 29.45
CA ARG A 72 -16.54 -4.49 28.63
C ARG A 72 -16.26 -3.00 28.93
N LYS A 73 -15.59 -2.66 30.04
CA LYS A 73 -15.26 -1.28 30.43
C LYS A 73 -13.74 -1.06 30.49
N LEU A 74 -13.27 0.05 29.92
CA LEU A 74 -11.87 0.48 30.01
C LEU A 74 -11.61 1.06 31.41
N ARG A 75 -10.38 0.90 31.92
CA ARG A 75 -9.99 1.44 33.24
C ARG A 75 -10.01 2.96 33.30
N LYS A 76 -9.71 3.61 32.17
CA LYS A 76 -9.81 5.05 31.96
C LYS A 76 -10.36 5.29 30.55
N PRO A 77 -11.24 6.27 30.35
CA PRO A 77 -11.64 6.65 29.01
C PRO A 77 -10.43 7.10 28.19
N ILE A 78 -10.39 6.74 26.91
CA ILE A 78 -9.35 7.18 25.97
C ILE A 78 -9.94 8.32 25.15
N PRO A 79 -9.58 9.59 25.42
CA PRO A 79 -10.08 10.72 24.66
C PRO A 79 -9.39 10.77 23.30
N ILE A 80 -10.19 10.89 22.24
CA ILE A 80 -9.74 11.11 20.88
C ILE A 80 -10.33 12.44 20.42
N LYS A 81 -9.48 13.46 20.34
CA LYS A 81 -9.87 14.80 19.93
C LYS A 81 -9.96 14.83 18.41
N ILE A 82 -11.16 15.09 17.89
CA ILE A 82 -11.45 15.14 16.45
C ILE A 82 -11.28 16.57 15.92
N SER A 83 -11.70 17.55 16.72
CA SER A 83 -11.50 18.97 16.49
C SER A 83 -11.45 19.69 17.84
N ASP A 84 -11.30 21.01 17.84
CA ASP A 84 -11.39 21.80 19.09
C ASP A 84 -12.75 21.66 19.77
N ALA A 85 -13.82 21.47 18.99
CA ALA A 85 -15.17 21.31 19.50
C ALA A 85 -15.61 19.84 19.70
N LEU A 86 -15.04 18.88 18.97
CA LEU A 86 -15.51 17.49 18.96
C LEU A 86 -14.48 16.53 19.57
N THR A 87 -14.87 15.83 20.64
CA THR A 87 -14.06 14.81 21.32
C THR A 87 -14.83 13.50 21.46
N ILE A 88 -14.17 12.38 21.15
CA ILE A 88 -14.71 11.02 21.33
C ILE A 88 -13.94 10.34 22.44
N GLU A 89 -14.59 10.09 23.58
CA GLU A 89 -14.00 9.31 24.68
C GLU A 89 -14.39 7.84 24.53
N LEU A 90 -13.44 6.95 24.25
CA LEU A 90 -13.69 5.51 24.27
C LEU A 90 -13.80 5.04 25.72
N VAL A 91 -14.93 4.47 26.11
CA VAL A 91 -15.27 4.09 27.50
C VAL A 91 -15.18 2.58 27.73
N GLY A 92 -15.34 1.78 26.69
CA GLY A 92 -15.42 0.33 26.81
C GLY A 92 -15.24 -0.40 25.49
N VAL A 93 -14.87 -1.68 25.52
CA VAL A 93 -14.84 -2.56 24.35
C VAL A 93 -16.14 -3.37 24.32
N LEU A 94 -16.93 -3.21 23.27
CA LEU A 94 -18.18 -3.93 23.02
C LEU A 94 -17.97 -5.22 22.22
N GLY A 95 -16.90 -5.29 21.42
CA GLY A 95 -16.56 -6.48 20.64
C GLY A 95 -15.23 -6.32 19.91
N ALA A 96 -14.63 -7.46 19.56
CA ALA A 96 -13.37 -7.52 18.82
C ALA A 96 -13.51 -8.55 17.69
N GLY A 97 -12.96 -8.23 16.53
CA GLY A 97 -12.77 -9.13 15.40
C GLY A 97 -11.44 -8.85 14.73
N SER A 98 -11.07 -9.67 13.75
CA SER A 98 -9.74 -9.62 13.11
C SER A 98 -9.35 -8.28 12.46
N PHE A 99 -10.31 -7.37 12.24
CA PHE A 99 -10.08 -6.07 11.58
C PHE A 99 -10.77 -4.92 12.27
N ALA A 100 -11.50 -5.19 13.36
CA ALA A 100 -12.40 -4.21 13.91
C ALA A 100 -12.59 -4.40 15.41
N TYR A 101 -12.53 -3.29 16.13
CA TYR A 101 -12.94 -3.20 17.52
C TYR A 101 -14.16 -2.30 17.61
N VAL A 102 -15.22 -2.82 18.22
CA VAL A 102 -16.38 -2.02 18.55
C VAL A 102 -16.17 -1.51 19.96
N PHE A 103 -16.17 -0.19 20.14
CA PHE A 103 -16.07 0.47 21.42
C PHE A 103 -17.41 1.11 21.79
N SER A 104 -17.70 1.19 23.08
CA SER A 104 -18.65 2.16 23.60
C SER A 104 -17.92 3.47 23.74
N ALA A 105 -18.44 4.54 23.15
CA ALA A 105 -17.84 5.86 23.19
C ALA A 105 -18.84 6.92 23.62
N LYS A 106 -18.32 7.94 24.32
CA LYS A 106 -19.01 9.18 24.64
C LYS A 106 -18.52 10.25 23.67
N ILE A 107 -19.40 10.72 22.80
CA ILE A 107 -19.13 11.79 21.85
C ILE A 107 -19.53 13.10 22.51
N ILE A 108 -18.60 14.04 22.61
CA ILE A 108 -18.76 15.35 23.23
C ILE A 108 -18.59 16.40 22.13
N ASP A 109 -19.66 17.11 21.80
CA ASP A 109 -19.70 18.18 20.81
C ASP A 109 -19.97 19.50 21.54
N GLN A 110 -18.93 20.34 21.65
CA GLN A 110 -18.98 21.61 22.36
C GLN A 110 -19.78 22.67 21.58
N ASP A 111 -19.75 22.64 20.24
CA ASP A 111 -20.48 23.61 19.41
C ASP A 111 -21.98 23.39 19.53
N ARG A 112 -22.41 22.12 19.61
CA ARG A 112 -23.82 21.74 19.78
C ARG A 112 -24.23 21.59 21.24
N ASN A 113 -23.30 21.81 22.18
CA ASN A 113 -23.45 21.55 23.60
C ASN A 113 -24.13 20.19 23.89
N SER A 114 -23.68 19.14 23.18
CA SER A 114 -24.31 17.83 23.22
C SER A 114 -23.32 16.75 23.65
N THR A 115 -23.85 15.72 24.29
CA THR A 115 -23.09 14.53 24.68
C THR A 115 -23.92 13.30 24.39
N GLU A 116 -23.40 12.42 23.54
CA GLU A 116 -24.10 11.22 23.10
C GLU A 116 -23.26 9.96 23.38
N TYR A 117 -23.92 8.89 23.82
CA TYR A 117 -23.28 7.58 23.93
C TYR A 117 -23.59 6.75 22.68
N LYS A 118 -22.55 6.30 21.98
CA LYS A 118 -22.69 5.48 20.76
C LYS A 118 -21.72 4.31 20.76
N ALA A 119 -22.13 3.24 20.11
CA ALA A 119 -21.20 2.22 19.67
C ALA A 119 -20.39 2.77 18.49
N VAL A 120 -19.08 2.90 18.67
CA VAL A 120 -18.14 3.31 17.63
C VAL A 120 -17.39 2.07 17.17
N LYS A 121 -17.58 1.67 15.92
CA LYS A 121 -16.82 0.59 15.31
C LYS A 121 -15.55 1.16 14.69
N LEU A 122 -14.41 0.83 15.27
CA LEU A 122 -13.10 0.99 14.63
C LEU A 122 -12.86 -0.23 13.74
N GLY A 123 -12.35 -0.07 12.52
CA GLY A 123 -12.21 -1.13 11.52
C GLY A 123 -13.37 -1.30 10.52
N ILE A 124 -13.82 -0.22 9.89
CA ILE A 124 -14.92 -0.25 8.91
C ILE A 124 -14.34 -0.33 7.50
N ALA A 125 -15.02 -1.05 6.60
CA ALA A 125 -14.88 -0.83 5.17
C ALA A 125 -15.10 0.66 4.85
N PHE A 126 -14.17 1.25 4.12
CA PHE A 126 -14.21 2.62 3.67
C PHE A 126 -15.35 2.76 2.65
N PRO A 127 -16.07 3.90 2.66
CA PRO A 127 -16.83 4.32 1.49
C PRO A 127 -15.92 4.24 0.26
N GLU A 128 -16.46 3.75 -0.87
CA GLU A 128 -15.69 3.54 -2.10
C GLU A 128 -14.90 4.79 -2.49
N VAL A 129 -15.51 5.96 -2.40
CA VAL A 129 -14.88 7.26 -2.71
C VAL A 129 -13.64 7.51 -1.86
N LEU A 130 -13.65 7.19 -0.57
CA LEU A 130 -12.48 7.33 0.29
C LEU A 130 -11.41 6.29 -0.04
N ALA A 131 -11.81 5.05 -0.34
CA ALA A 131 -10.87 4.04 -0.81
C ALA A 131 -10.16 4.50 -2.08
N VAL A 132 -10.89 5.07 -3.05
CA VAL A 132 -10.30 5.63 -4.27
C VAL A 132 -9.36 6.79 -3.96
N TYR A 133 -9.77 7.75 -3.13
CA TYR A 133 -8.96 8.91 -2.77
C TYR A 133 -7.58 8.52 -2.21
N TYR A 134 -7.56 7.64 -1.21
CA TYR A 134 -6.30 7.15 -0.63
C TYR A 134 -5.55 6.22 -1.58
N GLY A 135 -6.26 5.42 -2.39
CA GLY A 135 -5.66 4.59 -3.43
C GLY A 135 -4.84 5.39 -4.43
N ILE A 136 -5.31 6.58 -4.83
CA ILE A 136 -4.55 7.51 -5.69
C ILE A 136 -3.27 7.96 -5.02
N LYS A 137 -3.33 8.39 -3.74
CA LYS A 137 -2.14 8.82 -2.98
C LYS A 137 -1.14 7.68 -2.82
N MET A 138 -1.60 6.47 -2.50
CA MET A 138 -0.76 5.28 -2.40
C MET A 138 -0.08 4.94 -3.72
N LEU A 139 -0.80 4.96 -4.86
CA LEU A 139 -0.22 4.73 -6.18
C LEU A 139 0.85 5.78 -6.51
N ARG A 140 0.64 7.07 -6.21
CA ARG A 140 1.68 8.09 -6.39
C ARG A 140 2.94 7.80 -5.58
N CYS A 141 2.77 7.37 -4.32
CA CYS A 141 3.90 7.01 -3.47
C CYS A 141 4.68 5.81 -4.03
N ILE A 142 3.97 4.76 -4.46
CA ILE A 142 4.57 3.56 -5.07
C ILE A 142 5.28 3.91 -6.39
N GLU A 143 4.64 4.72 -7.24
CA GLU A 143 5.25 5.24 -8.48
C GLU A 143 6.59 5.93 -8.19
N LEU A 144 6.65 6.79 -7.17
CA LEU A 144 7.87 7.50 -6.78
C LEU A 144 8.96 6.56 -6.27
N LEU A 145 8.61 5.58 -5.42
CA LEU A 145 9.54 4.57 -4.93
C LEU A 145 10.14 3.76 -6.09
N HIS A 146 9.29 3.26 -6.98
CA HIS A 146 9.73 2.46 -8.12
C HIS A 146 10.62 3.27 -9.08
N ARG A 147 10.30 4.56 -9.30
CA ARG A 147 11.16 5.48 -10.05
C ARG A 147 12.52 5.71 -9.40
N ALA A 148 12.56 5.74 -8.07
CA ALA A 148 13.77 5.85 -7.27
C ALA A 148 14.52 4.51 -7.13
N GLN A 149 14.10 3.45 -7.83
CA GLN A 149 14.69 2.12 -7.75
C GLN A 149 14.57 1.50 -6.34
N VAL A 150 13.49 1.78 -5.62
CA VAL A 150 13.22 1.23 -4.29
C VAL A 150 11.95 0.40 -4.32
N LEU A 151 12.02 -0.84 -3.82
CA LEU A 151 10.86 -1.66 -3.45
C LEU A 151 10.60 -1.49 -1.95
N HIS A 152 9.36 -1.26 -1.55
CA HIS A 152 9.04 -1.15 -0.13
C HIS A 152 9.06 -2.52 0.57
N GLY A 153 8.48 -3.55 -0.05
CA GLY A 153 8.57 -4.94 0.38
C GLY A 153 7.69 -5.34 1.59
N ASP A 154 7.03 -4.38 2.22
CA ASP A 154 6.06 -4.60 3.32
C ASP A 154 4.88 -3.63 3.29
N ILE A 155 4.34 -3.31 2.11
CA ILE A 155 3.14 -2.45 2.03
C ILE A 155 1.96 -3.19 2.69
N LYS A 156 1.34 -2.55 3.68
CA LYS A 156 0.15 -3.06 4.37
C LYS A 156 -0.55 -1.90 5.06
N PRO A 157 -1.83 -2.04 5.43
CA PRO A 157 -2.57 -0.95 6.05
C PRO A 157 -1.89 -0.34 7.28
N ASP A 158 -1.22 -1.15 8.11
CA ASP A 158 -0.48 -0.71 9.31
C ASP A 158 0.68 0.25 9.03
N ASN A 159 1.27 0.16 7.85
CA ASN A 159 2.46 0.91 7.48
C ASN A 159 2.11 2.26 6.83
N TRP A 160 0.82 2.58 6.68
CA TRP A 160 0.32 3.88 6.21
C TRP A 160 -0.13 4.73 7.40
N LEU A 161 0.65 5.75 7.71
CA LEU A 161 0.26 6.77 8.70
C LEU A 161 -0.54 7.86 8.02
N MET A 162 -1.63 8.27 8.66
CA MET A 162 -2.42 9.41 8.23
C MET A 162 -2.06 10.62 9.09
N THR A 163 -1.70 11.72 8.45
CA THR A 163 -1.39 12.99 9.11
C THR A 163 -2.43 14.02 8.73
N PRO A 164 -2.73 15.04 9.57
CA PRO A 164 -3.57 16.16 9.16
C PRO A 164 -3.01 16.78 7.88
N GLY A 165 -3.86 16.96 6.87
CA GLY A 165 -3.42 17.39 5.54
C GLY A 165 -2.87 18.81 5.59
N ASN A 166 -1.81 19.08 4.82
CA ASN A 166 -1.34 20.45 4.61
C ASN A 166 -1.82 20.97 3.25
N PRO A 167 -2.77 21.95 3.21
CA PRO A 167 -3.29 22.51 1.96
C PRO A 167 -2.20 23.07 1.03
N THR A 168 -1.07 23.53 1.59
CA THR A 168 0.03 24.12 0.81
C THR A 168 0.95 23.08 0.14
N LEU A 169 0.89 21.81 0.55
CA LEU A 169 1.65 20.72 -0.09
C LEU A 169 0.87 19.99 -1.19
N GLU A 170 -0.39 20.36 -1.47
CA GLU A 170 -1.17 19.88 -2.62
C GLU A 170 -0.63 20.43 -3.98
N LEU A 171 0.68 20.68 -4.05
CA LEU A 171 1.37 21.18 -5.23
C LEU A 171 1.03 20.33 -6.46
N SER A 172 0.46 21.02 -7.44
CA SER A 172 0.56 20.72 -8.87
C SER A 172 -0.23 19.51 -9.39
N ILE A 173 -1.56 19.55 -9.23
CA ILE A 173 -2.43 19.04 -10.30
C ILE A 173 -2.29 20.05 -11.44
N ASN A 174 -1.56 19.68 -12.49
CA ASN A 174 -1.15 20.55 -13.60
C ASN A 174 -2.17 21.64 -13.98
N GLN A 175 -1.72 22.90 -13.92
CA GLN A 175 -2.29 24.15 -14.45
C GLN A 175 -3.76 24.09 -14.95
N GLY A 176 -4.66 24.54 -14.06
CA GLY A 176 -6.08 24.88 -14.27
C GLY A 176 -6.59 25.56 -12.99
N PRO A 177 -7.60 26.45 -13.04
CA PRO A 177 -7.75 27.54 -12.08
C PRO A 177 -7.83 27.05 -10.62
N SER A 178 -7.02 27.73 -9.79
CA SER A 178 -6.91 27.61 -8.35
C SER A 178 -8.28 27.53 -7.67
N TYR A 179 -8.58 26.38 -7.09
CA TYR A 179 -9.56 26.23 -6.02
C TYR A 179 -8.87 25.57 -4.82
N ALA A 180 -7.83 26.24 -4.32
CA ALA A 180 -7.17 25.92 -3.08
C ALA A 180 -7.83 26.73 -1.96
N GLU A 181 -8.89 26.17 -1.39
CA GLU A 181 -9.36 26.43 -0.03
C GLU A 181 -10.28 25.24 0.32
N ASP A 182 -10.02 24.59 1.46
CA ASP A 182 -10.79 23.46 2.05
C ASP A 182 -10.54 22.02 1.56
N PHE A 183 -9.27 21.59 1.50
CA PHE A 183 -8.91 20.16 1.50
C PHE A 183 -8.28 19.75 2.85
N GLN A 184 -9.08 19.22 3.77
CA GLN A 184 -8.64 18.65 5.06
C GLN A 184 -8.65 17.10 5.02
N GLY A 185 -8.21 16.51 3.90
CA GLY A 185 -8.28 15.07 3.62
C GLY A 185 -7.27 14.18 4.38
N GLY A 186 -6.31 14.78 5.07
CA GLY A 186 -5.18 14.06 5.63
C GLY A 186 -4.17 13.60 4.56
N ASP A 187 -2.88 13.70 4.86
CA ASP A 187 -1.82 13.14 4.02
C ASP A 187 -1.43 11.73 4.48
N LEU A 188 -1.04 10.89 3.52
CA LEU A 188 -0.53 9.55 3.80
C LEU A 188 0.99 9.56 3.79
N ILE A 189 1.58 8.97 4.82
CA ILE A 189 3.01 8.74 4.96
C ILE A 189 3.22 7.23 5.03
N LEU A 190 3.98 6.69 4.08
CA LEU A 190 4.42 5.30 4.13
C LEU A 190 5.60 5.18 5.10
N THR A 191 5.57 4.13 5.92
CA THR A 191 6.56 3.87 6.97
C THR A 191 6.98 2.41 6.98
N ASP A 192 7.96 2.09 7.83
CA ASP A 192 8.51 0.72 8.00
C ASP A 192 9.20 0.16 6.76
N TYR A 193 10.32 0.80 6.40
CA TYR A 193 11.21 0.37 5.33
C TYR A 193 12.13 -0.81 5.74
N GLY A 194 11.84 -1.51 6.84
CA GLY A 194 12.68 -2.59 7.38
C GLY A 194 12.80 -3.82 6.48
N ARG A 195 12.01 -3.88 5.40
CA ARG A 195 12.05 -4.93 4.37
C ARG A 195 12.25 -4.38 2.95
N SER A 196 12.60 -3.11 2.85
CA SER A 196 12.77 -2.45 1.57
C SER A 196 14.05 -2.90 0.88
N ILE A 197 14.01 -2.87 -0.45
CA ILE A 197 15.09 -3.33 -1.31
C ILE A 197 15.46 -2.16 -2.21
N ASP A 198 16.70 -1.71 -2.09
CA ASP A 198 17.31 -0.79 -3.05
C ASP A 198 17.74 -1.60 -4.28
N LEU A 199 17.10 -1.38 -5.42
CA LEU A 199 17.44 -2.06 -6.67
C LEU A 199 18.72 -1.51 -7.28
N SER A 200 19.13 -0.28 -6.96
CA SER A 200 20.30 0.38 -7.57
C SER A 200 21.63 -0.27 -7.16
N VAL A 201 21.65 -1.06 -6.08
CA VAL A 201 22.83 -1.81 -5.63
C VAL A 201 22.97 -3.18 -6.31
N TYR A 202 21.99 -3.57 -7.13
CA TYR A 202 22.00 -4.82 -7.87
C TYR A 202 22.18 -4.54 -9.38
N PRO A 203 22.69 -5.51 -10.16
CA PRO A 203 22.73 -5.39 -11.61
C PRO A 203 21.33 -5.20 -12.22
N ASP A 204 21.25 -4.43 -13.30
CA ASP A 204 19.99 -4.25 -14.05
C ASP A 204 19.39 -5.61 -14.45
N GLY A 205 18.08 -5.74 -14.26
CA GLY A 205 17.35 -6.98 -14.53
C GLY A 205 17.40 -8.03 -13.40
N THR A 206 17.98 -7.70 -12.24
CA THR A 206 17.92 -8.57 -11.06
C THR A 206 16.47 -8.84 -10.65
N THR A 207 16.17 -10.09 -10.30
CA THR A 207 14.85 -10.53 -9.83
C THR A 207 14.98 -11.33 -8.53
N PHE A 208 13.95 -11.29 -7.70
CA PHE A 208 13.94 -11.97 -6.41
C PHE A 208 13.05 -13.19 -6.44
N LYS A 209 13.35 -14.15 -5.58
CA LYS A 209 12.57 -15.38 -5.39
C LYS A 209 12.59 -15.75 -3.91
N GLY A 210 11.51 -16.34 -3.43
CA GLY A 210 11.31 -16.59 -2.01
C GLY A 210 9.89 -16.21 -1.59
N ASN A 211 9.53 -16.53 -0.36
CA ASN A 211 8.21 -16.20 0.17
C ASN A 211 8.34 -15.50 1.52
N CYS A 212 7.46 -14.54 1.82
CA CYS A 212 7.54 -13.76 3.06
C CYS A 212 7.05 -14.54 4.31
N HIS A 213 6.77 -15.84 4.19
CA HIS A 213 6.20 -16.77 5.19
C HIS A 213 4.88 -16.33 5.85
N ALA A 214 4.30 -15.22 5.42
CA ALA A 214 3.01 -14.72 5.89
C ALA A 214 1.94 -14.95 4.80
N LYS A 215 1.14 -16.02 4.95
CA LYS A 215 0.20 -16.53 3.93
C LYS A 215 -0.69 -15.46 3.27
N GLY A 216 -1.14 -14.46 4.03
CA GLY A 216 -1.99 -13.37 3.52
C GLY A 216 -1.26 -12.26 2.74
N PHE A 217 0.07 -12.29 2.73
CA PHE A 217 0.93 -11.26 2.12
C PHE A 217 1.84 -11.83 1.02
N GLN A 218 1.62 -13.09 0.63
CA GLN A 218 2.35 -13.73 -0.47
C GLN A 218 1.76 -13.28 -1.80
N SER A 219 2.57 -12.64 -2.65
CA SER A 219 2.17 -12.27 -4.01
C SER A 219 1.86 -13.50 -4.86
N VAL A 220 1.21 -13.30 -6.02
CA VAL A 220 0.95 -14.39 -6.96
C VAL A 220 2.24 -15.09 -7.39
N GLU A 221 3.31 -14.32 -7.62
CA GLU A 221 4.64 -14.85 -7.93
C GLU A 221 5.17 -15.74 -6.80
N MET A 222 5.06 -15.30 -5.54
CA MET A 222 5.46 -16.11 -4.38
C MET A 222 4.64 -17.40 -4.27
N LEU A 223 3.32 -17.33 -4.47
CA LEU A 223 2.42 -18.49 -4.45
C LEU A 223 2.69 -19.48 -5.58
N THR A 224 3.22 -19.01 -6.70
CA THR A 224 3.51 -19.82 -7.90
C THR A 224 5.00 -20.11 -8.08
N HIS A 225 5.83 -19.77 -7.08
CA HIS A 225 7.30 -19.93 -7.11
C HIS A 225 7.99 -19.27 -8.31
N ARG A 226 7.40 -18.18 -8.84
CA ARG A 226 7.97 -17.37 -9.92
C ARG A 226 8.85 -16.24 -9.36
N PRO A 227 9.80 -15.71 -10.15
CA PRO A 227 10.54 -14.51 -9.80
C PRO A 227 9.63 -13.28 -9.71
N TRP A 228 9.99 -12.34 -8.84
CA TRP A 228 9.28 -11.07 -8.61
C TRP A 228 10.24 -9.89 -8.41
N THR A 229 9.75 -8.70 -8.69
CA THR A 229 10.38 -7.39 -8.41
C THR A 229 9.30 -6.43 -7.89
N HIS A 230 8.86 -5.48 -8.71
CA HIS A 230 7.83 -4.49 -8.39
C HIS A 230 6.46 -5.09 -8.03
N GLN A 231 6.19 -6.33 -8.45
CA GLN A 231 4.96 -7.05 -8.13
C GLN A 231 4.71 -7.17 -6.63
N ILE A 232 5.76 -7.18 -5.81
CA ILE A 232 5.60 -7.29 -4.37
C ILE A 232 4.81 -6.12 -3.78
N ASP A 233 5.10 -4.90 -4.23
CA ASP A 233 4.46 -3.68 -3.75
C ASP A 233 3.06 -3.51 -4.37
N THR A 234 2.90 -3.84 -5.64
CA THR A 234 1.61 -3.69 -6.33
C THR A 234 0.59 -4.73 -5.88
N PHE A 235 1.01 -5.96 -5.59
CA PHE A 235 0.16 -6.95 -4.94
C PHE A 235 -0.24 -6.52 -3.52
N ALA A 236 0.72 -5.99 -2.77
CA ALA A 236 0.49 -5.49 -1.42
C ALA A 236 -0.43 -4.25 -1.39
N PHE A 237 -0.37 -3.41 -2.42
CA PHE A 237 -1.35 -2.36 -2.68
C PHE A 237 -2.75 -2.94 -2.90
N CYS A 238 -2.91 -3.98 -3.73
CA CYS A 238 -4.19 -4.70 -3.86
C CYS A 238 -4.69 -5.22 -2.50
N GLY A 239 -3.80 -5.79 -1.68
CA GLY A 239 -4.11 -6.22 -0.32
C GLY A 239 -4.66 -5.08 0.54
N THR A 240 -4.00 -3.93 0.51
CA THR A 240 -4.39 -2.72 1.24
C THR A 240 -5.74 -2.19 0.75
N MET A 241 -5.93 -2.08 -0.56
CA MET A 241 -7.20 -1.65 -1.17
C MET A 241 -8.35 -2.59 -0.84
N HIS A 242 -8.11 -3.90 -0.84
CA HIS A 242 -9.11 -4.87 -0.43
C HIS A 242 -9.49 -4.72 1.05
N CYS A 243 -8.51 -4.49 1.93
CA CYS A 243 -8.77 -4.21 3.34
C CYS A 243 -9.64 -2.96 3.49
N MET A 244 -9.32 -1.88 2.76
CA MET A 244 -10.11 -0.66 2.77
C MET A 244 -11.54 -0.89 2.25
N LEU A 245 -11.72 -1.57 1.12
CA LEU A 245 -13.03 -1.75 0.51
C LEU A 245 -13.93 -2.75 1.26
N PHE A 246 -13.35 -3.84 1.77
CA PHE A 246 -14.10 -4.97 2.31
C PHE A 246 -13.97 -5.14 3.82
N GLY A 247 -13.04 -4.42 4.47
CA GLY A 247 -12.76 -4.56 5.90
C GLY A 247 -12.19 -5.93 6.29
N LYS A 248 -11.47 -6.59 5.37
CA LYS A 248 -10.85 -7.90 5.58
C LYS A 248 -9.65 -8.15 4.66
N TYR A 249 -8.75 -9.04 5.06
CA TYR A 249 -7.59 -9.43 4.27
C TYR A 249 -8.00 -9.97 2.91
N MET A 250 -7.15 -9.68 1.92
CA MET A 250 -7.32 -10.17 0.56
C MET A 250 -7.03 -11.66 0.51
N GLU A 251 -7.97 -12.39 -0.07
CA GLU A 251 -7.76 -13.77 -0.49
C GLU A 251 -7.86 -13.83 -2.00
N VAL A 252 -6.87 -14.46 -2.64
CA VAL A 252 -6.84 -14.66 -4.09
C VAL A 252 -7.10 -16.12 -4.41
N LYS A 253 -7.76 -16.36 -5.54
CA LYS A 253 -7.96 -17.71 -6.07
C LYS A 253 -7.75 -17.74 -7.57
N LEU A 254 -7.25 -18.87 -8.05
CA LEU A 254 -7.17 -19.14 -9.47
C LEU A 254 -8.58 -19.42 -10.01
N ARG A 255 -8.95 -18.70 -11.08
CA ARG A 255 -10.19 -18.84 -11.84
C ARG A 255 -9.85 -19.08 -13.31
N ARG A 256 -10.87 -19.35 -14.13
CA ARG A 256 -10.73 -19.30 -15.59
C ARG A 256 -11.42 -18.05 -16.11
N ASN A 257 -10.74 -17.29 -16.96
CA ASN A 257 -11.36 -16.17 -17.67
C ASN A 257 -12.29 -16.69 -18.80
N PRO A 258 -13.03 -15.81 -19.52
CA PRO A 258 -13.94 -16.23 -20.61
C PRO A 258 -13.25 -17.04 -21.72
N ASN A 259 -11.94 -16.84 -21.91
CA ASN A 259 -11.13 -17.56 -22.89
C ASN A 259 -10.56 -18.88 -22.35
N GLY A 260 -10.95 -19.29 -21.14
CA GLY A 260 -10.50 -20.53 -20.50
C GLY A 260 -9.10 -20.48 -19.89
N VAL A 261 -8.42 -19.33 -19.94
CA VAL A 261 -7.05 -19.15 -19.44
C VAL A 261 -7.07 -18.99 -17.91
N PRO A 262 -6.16 -19.67 -17.17
CA PRO A 262 -6.02 -19.49 -15.73
C PRO A 262 -5.72 -18.03 -15.37
N HIS A 263 -6.45 -17.51 -14.39
CA HIS A 263 -6.43 -16.10 -14.05
C HIS A 263 -6.67 -15.90 -12.55
N TRP A 264 -5.82 -15.13 -11.87
CA TRP A 264 -5.96 -14.83 -10.46
C TRP A 264 -6.98 -13.72 -10.24
N GLY A 265 -7.85 -13.91 -9.25
CA GLY A 265 -8.78 -12.88 -8.84
C GLY A 265 -9.12 -12.98 -7.36
N ILE A 266 -9.55 -11.88 -6.77
CA ILE A 266 -9.98 -11.83 -5.38
C ILE A 266 -11.19 -12.76 -5.15
N VAL A 267 -11.32 -13.34 -3.96
CA VAL A 267 -12.46 -14.17 -3.59
C VAL A 267 -13.73 -13.32 -3.39
N GLY A 268 -13.59 -12.11 -2.84
CA GLY A 268 -14.68 -11.20 -2.53
C GLY A 268 -15.51 -10.77 -3.75
N GLN A 269 -16.83 -10.63 -3.57
CA GLN A 269 -17.71 -10.05 -4.57
C GLN A 269 -17.84 -8.55 -4.36
N PHE A 270 -17.58 -7.76 -5.40
CA PHE A 270 -17.81 -6.31 -5.38
C PHE A 270 -19.29 -5.98 -5.17
N LYS A 271 -19.57 -4.90 -4.45
CA LYS A 271 -20.95 -4.44 -4.24
C LYS A 271 -21.51 -3.88 -5.54
N ARG A 272 -22.80 -4.14 -5.81
CA ARG A 272 -23.46 -3.77 -7.08
C ARG A 272 -23.46 -2.27 -7.38
N TYR A 273 -23.42 -1.44 -6.35
CA TYR A 273 -23.44 0.01 -6.47
C TYR A 273 -22.02 0.64 -6.59
N TRP A 274 -20.97 -0.18 -6.62
CA TRP A 274 -19.61 0.28 -6.86
C TRP A 274 -19.29 0.36 -8.36
N GLN A 275 -18.19 1.01 -8.70
CA GLN A 275 -17.59 0.94 -10.03
C GLN A 275 -16.88 -0.41 -10.23
N VAL A 276 -17.69 -1.45 -10.36
CA VAL A 276 -17.24 -2.85 -10.40
C VAL A 276 -16.20 -3.07 -11.50
N ASP A 277 -16.40 -2.51 -12.69
CA ASP A 277 -15.49 -2.72 -13.81
C ASP A 277 -14.15 -2.01 -13.61
N MET A 278 -14.15 -0.82 -13.00
CA MET A 278 -12.93 -0.13 -12.60
C MET A 278 -12.11 -0.98 -11.62
N TRP A 279 -12.75 -1.53 -10.60
CA TRP A 279 -12.06 -2.35 -9.61
C TRP A 279 -11.58 -3.68 -10.20
N LYS A 280 -12.43 -4.37 -10.98
CA LYS A 280 -12.03 -5.60 -11.66
C LYS A 280 -10.77 -5.36 -12.48
N ASP A 281 -10.76 -4.35 -13.34
CA ASP A 281 -9.61 -4.07 -14.20
C ASP A 281 -8.35 -3.70 -13.41
N LEU A 282 -8.49 -2.96 -12.31
CA LEU A 282 -7.35 -2.63 -11.44
C LEU A 282 -6.78 -3.88 -10.76
N PHE A 283 -7.62 -4.72 -10.15
CA PHE A 283 -7.17 -5.96 -9.51
C PHE A 283 -6.63 -6.95 -10.55
N ASP A 284 -7.25 -7.04 -11.72
CA ASP A 284 -6.84 -7.89 -12.84
C ASP A 284 -5.41 -7.55 -13.28
N ALA A 285 -5.18 -6.27 -13.61
CA ALA A 285 -3.88 -5.77 -14.08
C ALA A 285 -2.74 -5.99 -13.06
N LEU A 286 -3.03 -5.83 -11.76
CA LEU A 286 -2.01 -5.92 -10.71
C LEU A 286 -1.79 -7.34 -10.18
N LEU A 287 -2.80 -8.23 -10.25
CA LEU A 287 -2.68 -9.62 -9.82
C LEU A 287 -2.14 -10.55 -10.91
N ASN A 288 -2.20 -10.14 -12.19
CA ASN A 288 -1.89 -11.00 -13.34
C ASN A 288 -0.76 -10.42 -14.19
N VAL A 289 0.30 -9.95 -13.52
CA VAL A 289 1.50 -9.44 -14.17
C VAL A 289 2.25 -10.58 -14.87
N LYS A 290 2.52 -10.40 -16.16
CA LYS A 290 3.12 -11.45 -17.02
C LYS A 290 4.55 -11.81 -16.60
N SER A 291 5.39 -10.79 -16.37
CA SER A 291 6.81 -10.95 -16.10
C SER A 291 7.36 -9.74 -15.33
N CYS A 292 8.57 -9.84 -14.77
CA CYS A 292 9.23 -8.70 -14.10
C CYS A 292 9.46 -7.51 -15.05
N SER A 293 9.65 -7.75 -16.35
CA SER A 293 9.84 -6.74 -17.38
C SER A 293 8.55 -6.13 -17.93
N GLU A 294 7.40 -6.80 -17.77
CA GLU A 294 6.11 -6.34 -18.30
C GLU A 294 5.17 -5.89 -17.18
N GLN A 295 5.56 -4.85 -16.45
CA GLN A 295 4.72 -4.26 -15.39
C GLN A 295 3.55 -3.45 -15.98
N PRO A 296 2.38 -3.46 -15.33
CA PRO A 296 1.28 -2.57 -15.69
C PRO A 296 1.64 -1.10 -15.42
N SER A 297 1.09 -0.18 -16.22
CA SER A 297 1.28 1.27 -16.03
C SER A 297 0.51 1.75 -14.78
N LEU A 298 1.22 1.95 -13.67
CA LEU A 298 0.64 2.55 -12.46
C LEU A 298 0.05 3.95 -12.72
N PRO A 299 0.68 4.84 -13.52
CA PRO A 299 0.08 6.12 -13.87
C PRO A 299 -1.28 5.99 -14.58
N ASP A 300 -1.46 4.98 -15.43
CA ASP A 300 -2.72 4.77 -16.15
C ASP A 300 -3.83 4.28 -15.20
N LEU A 301 -3.49 3.33 -14.32
CA LEU A 301 -4.39 2.86 -13.26
C LEU A 301 -4.79 4.01 -12.32
N ARG A 302 -3.83 4.85 -11.93
CA ARG A 302 -4.08 6.03 -11.12
C ARG A 302 -4.98 7.04 -11.83
N ARG A 303 -4.71 7.36 -13.10
CA ARG A 303 -5.58 8.28 -13.88
C ARG A 303 -7.01 7.76 -13.96
N ARG A 304 -7.21 6.45 -14.02
CA ARG A 304 -8.56 5.85 -13.99
C ARG A 304 -9.29 6.11 -12.67
N LEU A 305 -8.59 5.99 -11.55
CA LEU A 305 -9.10 6.35 -10.23
C LEU A 305 -9.38 7.86 -10.10
N GLU A 306 -8.48 8.71 -10.63
CA GLU A 306 -8.66 10.17 -10.66
C GLU A 306 -9.90 10.56 -11.47
N ASN A 307 -10.09 9.97 -12.65
CA ASN A 307 -11.28 10.18 -13.50
C ASN A 307 -12.58 9.81 -12.78
N TYR A 308 -12.59 8.72 -11.99
CA TYR A 308 -13.75 8.36 -11.18
C TYR A 308 -14.15 9.46 -10.19
N LEU A 309 -13.17 10.06 -9.50
CA LEU A 309 -13.43 11.16 -8.56
C LEU A 309 -13.87 12.43 -9.28
N LEU A 310 -13.22 12.76 -10.40
CA LEU A 310 -13.48 14.00 -11.14
C LEU A 310 -14.80 13.97 -11.93
N SER A 311 -15.27 12.78 -12.32
CA SER A 311 -16.52 12.62 -13.10
C SER A 311 -17.81 13.05 -12.37
N ASP A 312 -17.77 13.22 -11.05
CA ASP A 312 -18.96 13.51 -10.24
C ASP A 312 -18.61 14.48 -9.11
N GLN A 313 -19.17 15.69 -9.17
CA GLN A 313 -18.96 16.72 -8.14
C GLN A 313 -19.41 16.27 -6.74
N GLY A 314 -20.37 15.34 -6.62
CA GLY A 314 -20.78 14.76 -5.35
C GLY A 314 -19.69 13.90 -4.70
N ARG A 315 -18.86 13.21 -5.50
CA ARG A 315 -17.72 12.42 -5.01
C ARG A 315 -16.58 13.31 -4.57
N GLN A 316 -16.43 14.46 -5.22
CA GLN A 316 -15.49 15.48 -4.80
C GLN A 316 -15.89 16.12 -3.46
N LYS A 317 -17.18 16.09 -3.10
CA LYS A 317 -17.76 16.63 -1.85
C LYS A 317 -17.75 15.66 -0.67
N VAL A 318 -17.12 14.48 -0.77
CA VAL A 318 -16.83 13.62 0.40
C VAL A 318 -15.74 14.31 1.25
N ARG A 319 -16.09 15.46 1.84
CA ARG A 319 -15.20 16.40 2.51
C ARG A 319 -15.76 16.69 3.91
N SER A 320 -14.89 16.62 4.91
CA SER A 320 -15.06 16.95 6.33
C SER A 320 -15.46 15.81 7.31
N PRO A 321 -16.67 15.20 7.34
CA PRO A 321 -17.01 14.31 8.48
C PRO A 321 -16.36 12.92 8.40
N LEU A 322 -16.18 12.39 7.19
CA LEU A 322 -15.71 11.01 6.97
C LEU A 322 -14.19 10.87 7.05
N VAL A 323 -13.44 11.94 6.76
CA VAL A 323 -11.98 11.98 6.90
C VAL A 323 -11.57 11.98 8.37
N ASN A 324 -12.31 12.70 9.20
CA ASN A 324 -12.10 12.74 10.65
C ASN A 324 -12.33 11.36 11.29
N VAL A 325 -13.32 10.59 10.83
CA VAL A 325 -13.53 9.21 11.28
C VAL A 325 -12.52 8.24 10.64
N ALA A 326 -12.13 8.42 9.37
CA ALA A 326 -11.11 7.61 8.70
C ALA A 326 -9.70 7.77 9.30
N SER A 327 -9.36 8.97 9.80
CA SER A 327 -8.11 9.25 10.51
C SER A 327 -7.96 8.43 11.80
N LEU A 328 -9.07 8.15 12.49
CA LEU A 328 -9.10 7.24 13.63
C LEU A 328 -8.91 5.78 13.23
N LEU A 329 -9.43 5.41 12.06
CA LEU A 329 -9.52 4.02 11.61
C LEU A 329 -8.18 3.46 11.11
N LEU A 330 -7.37 4.28 10.44
CA LEU A 330 -6.04 3.88 9.97
C LEU A 330 -4.96 3.96 11.07
N THR A 331 -4.99 5.02 11.88
CA THR A 331 -3.98 5.24 12.93
C THR A 331 -4.13 4.28 14.11
N TYR A 332 -5.34 3.79 14.40
CA TYR A 332 -5.62 3.02 15.63
C TYR A 332 -6.43 1.73 15.44
N GLY A 333 -7.03 1.51 14.27
CA GLY A 333 -7.87 0.34 13.99
C GLY A 333 -7.17 -0.81 13.27
N LEU A 334 -5.98 -0.58 12.71
CA LEU A 334 -5.24 -1.59 11.95
C LEU A 334 -4.03 -2.16 12.70
N LEU A 335 -3.51 -1.46 13.72
CA LEU A 335 -2.47 -1.93 14.66
C LEU A 335 -2.96 -3.05 15.63
N GLY A 336 -3.66 -4.04 15.10
CA GLY A 336 -4.19 -5.20 15.80
C GLY A 336 -3.21 -6.36 15.87
#